data_AF-A0A7S0F2F8-F1
#
_entry.id   AF-A0A7S0F2F8-F1
#
_cell.length_a   1.000
_cell.length_b   1.000
_cell.length_c   1.000
_cell.angle_alpha   90.00
_cell.angle_beta   90.00
_cell.angle_gamma   90.00
#
_symmetry.space_group_name_H-M   'P 1'
#
loop_
_entity.id
_entity.type
_entity.pdbx_description
1 polymer ?
#
loop_
_entity_poly.entity_id
_entity_poly.type
_entity_poly.pdbx_seq_one_letter_code
_entity_poly.pdbx_strand_id
1 'polypeptide(L)'
;PPPPSPPPPSPSPSPPLPPLEPPPPCRIVVGVFTSGTYASEVHWGIDDDWIVGDGTFSVGGYENDPEGTEYPPKNIGCLAIGEHTLMMYDQFDDGWQDGTLELKYADESPSTIDPVFSLLEDQSAGVNSVSFTVTMPSPFAPPDPPAPPGPPPMTPAPPSAPSPPVCECEYGV
;
A
#
# COMPACT_ATOMS: atom_id res chain seq x y z
N PRO A 1 6.22 28.45 77.52
CA PRO A 1 5.63 27.98 76.24
C PRO A 1 6.70 28.09 75.15
N PRO A 2 6.91 27.06 74.33
CA PRO A 2 7.85 27.17 73.21
C PRO A 2 7.35 28.20 72.18
N PRO A 3 8.26 28.91 71.49
CA PRO A 3 7.88 29.83 70.42
C PRO A 3 7.19 29.06 69.28
N PRO A 4 6.22 29.68 68.59
CA PRO A 4 5.56 29.07 67.45
C PRO A 4 6.57 28.80 66.32
N SER A 5 6.48 27.62 65.71
CA SER A 5 7.30 27.26 64.54
C SER A 5 7.05 28.23 63.39
N PRO A 6 8.10 28.57 62.61
CA PRO A 6 7.92 29.39 61.42
C PRO A 6 7.03 28.68 60.39
N PRO A 7 6.27 29.44 59.58
CA PRO A 7 5.49 28.87 58.50
C PRO A 7 6.40 28.19 57.47
N PRO A 8 5.92 27.13 56.80
CA PRO A 8 6.67 26.48 55.73
C PRO A 8 6.96 27.48 54.59
N PRO A 9 8.11 27.36 53.91
CA PRO A 9 8.42 28.19 52.76
C PRO A 9 7.37 27.97 51.65
N SER A 10 6.98 29.05 50.97
CA SER A 10 6.08 28.96 49.81
C SER A 10 6.68 28.02 48.75
N PRO A 11 5.85 27.18 48.10
CA PRO A 11 6.30 26.37 46.99
C PRO A 11 6.83 27.28 45.87
N SER A 12 8.02 26.97 45.36
CA SER A 12 8.60 27.66 44.22
C SER A 12 7.66 27.52 43.01
N PRO A 13 7.44 28.59 42.20
CA PRO A 13 6.64 28.46 40.99
C PRO A 13 7.27 27.45 40.05
N SER A 14 6.46 26.51 39.55
CA SER A 14 6.89 25.56 38.52
C SER A 14 7.33 26.32 37.26
N PRO A 15 8.39 25.87 36.57
CA PRO A 15 8.78 26.46 35.29
C PRO A 15 7.64 26.34 34.26
N PRO A 16 7.54 27.29 33.30
CA PRO A 16 6.57 27.19 32.22
C PRO A 16 6.83 25.91 31.41
N LEU A 17 5.75 25.21 31.06
CA LEU A 17 5.82 24.05 30.18
C LEU A 17 6.40 24.48 28.82
N PRO A 18 7.25 23.64 28.19
CA PRO A 18 7.74 23.92 26.84
C PRO A 18 6.56 24.04 25.86
N PRO A 19 6.72 24.80 24.75
CA PRO A 19 5.73 24.84 23.68
C PRO A 19 5.46 23.42 23.17
N LEU A 20 4.18 23.05 23.03
CA LEU A 20 3.78 21.81 22.39
C LEU A 20 4.20 21.87 20.91
N GLU A 21 5.03 20.94 20.47
CA GLU A 21 5.33 20.79 19.04
C GLU A 21 4.05 20.45 18.27
N PRO A 22 3.88 20.97 17.05
CA PRO A 22 2.75 20.60 16.21
C PRO A 22 2.80 19.09 15.91
N PRO A 23 1.64 18.43 15.78
CA PRO A 23 1.59 17.02 15.44
C PRO A 23 2.28 16.79 14.07
N PRO A 24 2.96 15.66 13.88
CA PRO A 24 3.56 15.32 12.60
C PRO A 24 2.49 15.25 11.51
N PRO A 25 2.83 15.59 10.25
CA PRO A 25 1.90 15.44 9.14
C PRO A 25 1.52 13.96 8.98
N CYS A 26 0.28 13.71 8.58
CA CYS A 26 -0.26 12.39 8.34
C CYS A 26 -1.28 12.41 7.19
N ARG A 27 -1.57 11.25 6.60
CA ARG A 27 -2.62 11.08 5.58
C ARG A 27 -3.65 10.07 6.01
N ILE A 28 -4.89 10.30 5.59
CA ILE A 28 -6.00 9.39 5.87
C ILE A 28 -5.90 8.22 4.89
N VAL A 29 -5.75 7.00 5.41
CA VAL A 29 -5.65 5.77 4.62
C VAL A 29 -6.88 4.91 4.86
N VAL A 30 -7.34 4.23 3.79
CA VAL A 30 -8.38 3.21 3.86
C VAL A 30 -7.87 1.91 3.23
N GLY A 31 -8.30 0.78 3.78
CA GLY A 31 -8.04 -0.55 3.22
C GLY A 31 -9.29 -1.10 2.55
N VAL A 32 -9.15 -1.59 1.32
CA VAL A 32 -10.21 -2.26 0.56
C VAL A 32 -9.80 -3.71 0.39
N PHE A 33 -10.59 -4.63 0.94
CA PHE A 33 -10.32 -6.06 0.86
C PHE A 33 -11.25 -6.72 -0.15
N THR A 34 -10.68 -7.60 -0.97
CA THR A 34 -11.43 -8.46 -1.90
C THR A 34 -11.29 -9.91 -1.43
N SER A 35 -12.40 -10.61 -1.23
CA SER A 35 -12.40 -11.99 -0.74
C SER A 35 -11.70 -12.97 -1.67
N GLY A 36 -10.91 -13.85 -1.07
CA GLY A 36 -10.61 -15.17 -1.62
C GLY A 36 -11.61 -16.22 -1.13
N THR A 37 -11.25 -17.49 -1.29
CA THR A 37 -12.13 -18.63 -0.93
C THR A 37 -12.45 -18.70 0.58
N TYR A 38 -11.50 -18.34 1.45
CA TYR A 38 -11.64 -18.42 2.90
C TYR A 38 -11.44 -17.06 3.57
N ALA A 39 -12.16 -16.04 3.10
CA ALA A 39 -12.06 -14.69 3.62
C ALA A 39 -12.27 -14.58 5.14
N SER A 40 -13.04 -15.50 5.75
CA SER A 40 -13.23 -15.51 7.21
C SER A 40 -11.96 -15.79 8.01
N GLU A 41 -10.91 -16.30 7.37
CA GLU A 41 -9.66 -16.72 8.02
C GLU A 41 -8.60 -15.63 7.94
N VAL A 42 -8.93 -14.52 7.27
CA VAL A 42 -8.03 -13.40 6.99
C VAL A 42 -8.12 -12.31 8.06
N HIS A 43 -6.95 -11.91 8.55
CA HIS A 43 -6.78 -10.80 9.47
C HIS A 43 -5.66 -9.88 8.98
N TRP A 44 -5.77 -8.59 9.24
CA TRP A 44 -4.71 -7.66 8.89
C TRP A 44 -4.71 -6.43 9.79
N GLY A 45 -3.53 -5.82 9.92
CA GLY A 45 -3.27 -4.69 10.79
C GLY A 45 -2.12 -3.83 10.26
N ILE A 46 -1.93 -2.64 10.84
CA ILE A 46 -0.83 -1.73 10.49
C ILE A 46 -0.14 -1.29 11.78
N ASP A 47 1.19 -1.29 11.78
CA ASP A 47 2.03 -0.85 12.91
C ASP A 47 1.62 -1.47 14.26
N ASP A 48 1.48 -2.79 14.31
CA ASP A 48 1.05 -3.56 15.49
C ASP A 48 -0.42 -3.34 15.93
N ASP A 49 -1.22 -2.58 15.17
CA ASP A 49 -2.66 -2.38 15.43
C ASP A 49 -3.53 -3.17 14.43
N TRP A 50 -4.36 -4.08 14.93
CA TRP A 50 -5.24 -4.92 14.11
C TRP A 50 -6.47 -4.13 13.65
N ILE A 51 -6.64 -4.00 12.33
CA ILE A 51 -7.78 -3.30 11.74
C ILE A 51 -8.95 -4.25 11.53
N VAL A 52 -8.65 -5.50 11.17
CA VAL A 52 -9.64 -6.55 10.95
C VAL A 52 -9.22 -7.82 11.67
N GLY A 53 -10.15 -8.38 12.44
CA GLY A 53 -9.89 -9.47 13.37
C GLY A 53 -9.13 -9.00 14.62
N ASP A 54 -8.53 -9.93 15.35
CA ASP A 54 -7.72 -9.63 16.55
C ASP A 54 -6.29 -10.20 16.50
N GLY A 55 -5.86 -10.66 15.32
CA GLY A 55 -4.57 -11.33 15.14
C GLY A 55 -4.46 -12.70 15.81
N THR A 56 -5.59 -13.30 16.22
CA THR A 56 -5.63 -14.62 16.85
C THR A 56 -6.57 -15.57 16.10
N PHE A 57 -6.36 -16.87 16.30
CA PHE A 57 -7.16 -17.97 15.74
C PHE A 57 -8.66 -17.96 16.12
N SER A 58 -9.16 -16.98 16.87
CA SER A 58 -10.49 -17.06 17.51
C SER A 58 -11.56 -16.18 16.85
N VAL A 59 -11.19 -15.14 16.09
CA VAL A 59 -12.15 -14.20 15.51
C VAL A 59 -11.71 -13.75 14.12
N GLY A 60 -12.24 -14.43 13.11
CA GLY A 60 -12.11 -14.07 11.70
C GLY A 60 -12.54 -12.63 11.38
N GLY A 61 -11.96 -12.09 10.31
CA GLY A 61 -12.15 -10.69 9.91
C GLY A 61 -13.37 -10.39 9.04
N TYR A 62 -13.76 -11.35 8.21
CA TYR A 62 -14.75 -11.20 7.14
C TYR A 62 -15.72 -12.38 7.10
N GLU A 63 -16.80 -12.26 6.33
CA GLU A 63 -17.71 -13.37 6.08
C GLU A 63 -17.18 -14.25 4.93
N ASN A 64 -17.63 -15.51 4.83
CA ASN A 64 -17.31 -16.37 3.69
C ASN A 64 -18.23 -16.06 2.51
N ASP A 65 -18.11 -14.84 2.01
CA ASP A 65 -18.76 -14.39 0.79
C ASP A 65 -18.12 -15.02 -0.46
N PRO A 66 -18.79 -15.00 -1.63
CA PRO A 66 -18.20 -15.49 -2.87
C PRO A 66 -16.85 -14.86 -3.16
N GLU A 67 -15.94 -15.63 -3.77
CA GLU A 67 -14.65 -15.14 -4.24
C GLU A 67 -14.81 -13.90 -5.14
N GLY A 68 -13.93 -12.92 -4.95
CA GLY A 68 -13.98 -11.64 -5.68
C GLY A 68 -14.98 -10.62 -5.10
N THR A 69 -15.57 -10.88 -3.93
CA THR A 69 -16.44 -9.91 -3.24
C THR A 69 -15.58 -8.80 -2.64
N GLU A 70 -15.79 -7.58 -3.10
CA GLU A 70 -15.17 -6.39 -2.53
C GLU A 70 -15.92 -5.95 -1.27
N TYR A 71 -15.20 -5.83 -0.15
CA TYR A 71 -15.75 -5.36 1.11
C TYR A 71 -15.69 -3.82 1.22
N PRO A 72 -16.62 -3.20 1.97
CA PRO A 72 -16.58 -1.76 2.23
C PRO A 72 -15.22 -1.31 2.79
N PRO A 73 -14.68 -0.16 2.34
CA PRO A 73 -13.39 0.33 2.81
C PRO A 73 -13.33 0.47 4.33
N LYS A 74 -12.28 -0.08 4.94
CA LYS A 74 -11.98 0.06 6.37
C LYS A 74 -11.13 1.30 6.59
N ASN A 75 -11.57 2.18 7.46
CA ASN A 75 -10.82 3.39 7.80
C ASN A 75 -9.68 3.03 8.76
N ILE A 76 -8.44 3.26 8.33
CA ILE A 76 -7.23 3.04 9.13
C ILE A 76 -6.92 4.28 9.97
N GLY A 77 -7.34 5.45 9.51
CA GLY A 77 -7.10 6.73 10.16
C GLY A 77 -5.91 7.47 9.57
N CYS A 78 -5.35 8.38 10.36
CA CYS A 78 -4.26 9.25 9.92
C CYS A 78 -2.91 8.58 10.18
N LEU A 79 -2.31 8.01 9.14
CA LEU A 79 -0.97 7.43 9.20
C LEU A 79 0.08 8.53 8.97
N ALA A 80 1.12 8.54 9.81
CA ALA A 80 2.23 9.47 9.67
C ALA A 80 2.88 9.36 8.29
N ILE A 81 3.59 10.39 7.85
CA ILE A 81 4.39 10.27 6.62
C ILE A 81 5.62 9.43 6.92
N GLY A 82 5.87 8.37 6.14
CA GLY A 82 7.00 7.49 6.34
C GLY A 82 6.72 6.03 6.03
N GLU A 83 7.59 5.16 6.53
CA GLU A 83 7.46 3.72 6.42
C GLU A 83 6.51 3.18 7.49
N HIS A 84 5.63 2.28 7.08
CA HIS A 84 4.67 1.57 7.89
C HIS A 84 4.78 0.07 7.62
N THR A 85 4.35 -0.74 8.58
CA THR A 85 4.34 -2.20 8.42
C THR A 85 2.91 -2.70 8.37
N LEU A 86 2.52 -3.29 7.23
CA LEU A 86 1.30 -4.06 7.11
C LEU A 86 1.55 -5.45 7.69
N MET A 87 0.74 -5.84 8.65
CA MET A 87 0.65 -7.18 9.20
C MET A 87 -0.49 -7.92 8.53
N MET A 88 -0.21 -9.14 8.09
CA MET A 88 -1.14 -10.02 7.39
C MET A 88 -1.11 -11.36 8.09
N TYR A 89 -2.27 -11.87 8.46
CA TYR A 89 -2.40 -13.13 9.15
C TYR A 89 -3.50 -13.96 8.49
N ASP A 90 -3.19 -15.25 8.38
CA ASP A 90 -4.08 -16.27 7.88
C ASP A 90 -4.11 -17.39 8.93
N GLN A 91 -5.32 -17.76 9.33
CA GLN A 91 -5.57 -18.68 10.41
C GLN A 91 -5.15 -20.12 10.06
N PHE A 92 -5.34 -20.56 8.81
CA PHE A 92 -5.14 -21.95 8.40
C PHE A 92 -3.91 -22.18 7.53
N ASP A 93 -3.23 -21.10 7.20
CA ASP A 93 -1.90 -21.13 6.61
C ASP A 93 -1.86 -21.70 5.18
N ASP A 94 -2.95 -21.48 4.46
CA ASP A 94 -3.11 -21.80 3.04
C ASP A 94 -3.23 -20.51 2.20
N GLY A 95 -2.80 -19.39 2.75
CA GLY A 95 -2.81 -18.10 2.09
C GLY A 95 -4.21 -17.50 1.98
N TRP A 96 -4.31 -16.38 1.28
CA TRP A 96 -5.60 -15.68 1.15
C TRP A 96 -6.45 -16.20 -0.01
N GLN A 97 -6.02 -17.26 -0.69
CA GLN A 97 -6.76 -17.93 -1.78
C GLN A 97 -7.29 -16.92 -2.83
N ASP A 98 -6.36 -16.16 -3.44
CA ASP A 98 -6.61 -15.03 -4.36
C ASP A 98 -7.22 -13.76 -3.73
N GLY A 99 -7.43 -13.76 -2.41
CA GLY A 99 -7.81 -12.56 -1.66
C GLY A 99 -6.74 -11.47 -1.70
N THR A 100 -7.18 -10.22 -1.80
CA THR A 100 -6.28 -9.06 -1.93
C THR A 100 -6.69 -7.92 -1.00
N LEU A 101 -5.70 -7.17 -0.53
CA LEU A 101 -5.88 -5.92 0.21
C LEU A 101 -5.23 -4.78 -0.56
N GLU A 102 -6.03 -3.77 -0.89
CA GLU A 102 -5.58 -2.54 -1.52
C GLU A 102 -5.65 -1.38 -0.53
N LEU A 103 -4.54 -0.68 -0.31
CA LEU A 103 -4.49 0.54 0.50
C LEU A 103 -4.66 1.77 -0.40
N LYS A 104 -5.47 2.74 0.05
CA LYS A 104 -5.77 3.97 -0.71
C LYS A 104 -5.73 5.20 0.20
N TYR A 105 -5.32 6.35 -0.33
CA TYR A 105 -5.55 7.62 0.35
C TYR A 105 -7.01 8.06 0.20
N ALA A 106 -7.63 8.47 1.31
CA ALA A 106 -9.03 8.90 1.31
C ALA A 106 -9.25 10.29 0.67
N ASP A 107 -8.18 11.07 0.48
CA ASP A 107 -8.23 12.48 0.08
C ASP A 107 -7.99 12.75 -1.42
N GLU A 108 -7.62 11.73 -2.23
CA GLU A 108 -7.48 11.88 -3.69
C GLU A 108 -7.93 10.63 -4.46
N SER A 109 -8.06 10.71 -5.79
CA SER A 109 -8.37 9.55 -6.66
C SER A 109 -7.76 9.72 -8.07
N PRO A 110 -7.07 8.71 -8.64
CA PRO A 110 -6.67 7.45 -8.00
C PRO A 110 -5.55 7.67 -6.99
N SER A 111 -5.63 6.98 -5.85
CA SER A 111 -4.77 7.19 -4.69
C SER A 111 -4.21 5.90 -4.10
N THR A 112 -4.13 4.87 -4.93
CA THR A 112 -3.64 3.55 -4.52
C THR A 112 -2.21 3.68 -4.01
N ILE A 113 -1.98 3.11 -2.83
CA ILE A 113 -0.66 2.93 -2.25
C ILE A 113 -0.17 1.59 -2.78
N ASP A 114 0.73 1.63 -3.76
CA ASP A 114 1.31 0.42 -4.31
C ASP A 114 2.26 -0.26 -3.31
N PRO A 115 2.31 -1.60 -3.27
CA PRO A 115 1.55 -2.55 -4.11
C PRO A 115 0.18 -2.95 -3.52
N VAL A 116 -0.64 -3.65 -4.32
CA VAL A 116 -1.75 -4.46 -3.80
C VAL A 116 -1.15 -5.67 -3.06
N PHE A 117 -1.66 -5.94 -1.86
CA PHE A 117 -1.13 -6.97 -0.96
C PHE A 117 -1.94 -8.26 -1.06
N SER A 118 -1.26 -9.40 -0.98
CA SER A 118 -1.85 -10.73 -0.91
C SER A 118 -0.93 -11.68 -0.14
N LEU A 119 -1.49 -12.78 0.36
CA LEU A 119 -0.73 -13.88 0.97
C LEU A 119 -0.85 -15.14 0.12
N LEU A 120 0.30 -15.70 -0.24
CA LEU A 120 0.42 -16.95 -1.00
C LEU A 120 0.51 -18.15 -0.05
N GLU A 121 0.05 -19.32 -0.49
CA GLU A 121 0.10 -20.61 0.25
C GLU A 121 1.47 -20.94 0.84
N ASP A 122 2.58 -20.53 0.21
CA ASP A 122 3.93 -20.83 0.68
C ASP A 122 4.45 -19.90 1.80
N GLN A 123 3.73 -18.82 2.14
CA GLN A 123 4.14 -17.86 3.18
C GLN A 123 3.66 -18.27 4.58
N SER A 124 4.16 -19.44 5.01
CA SER A 124 3.65 -20.25 6.11
C SER A 124 3.91 -19.78 7.56
N ALA A 125 2.94 -20.13 8.40
CA ALA A 125 2.68 -20.18 9.82
C ALA A 125 3.04 -18.94 10.65
N GLY A 126 2.22 -17.90 10.55
CA GLY A 126 2.24 -16.78 11.49
C GLY A 126 1.81 -15.45 10.90
N VAL A 127 2.09 -14.38 11.65
CA VAL A 127 1.89 -13.02 11.15
C VAL A 127 3.00 -12.72 10.15
N ASN A 128 2.60 -12.52 8.90
CA ASN A 128 3.45 -12.03 7.83
C ASN A 128 3.46 -10.50 7.84
N SER A 129 4.60 -9.89 7.51
CA SER A 129 4.74 -8.44 7.55
C SER A 129 5.37 -7.91 6.27
N VAL A 130 4.81 -6.83 5.71
CA VAL A 130 5.36 -6.14 4.54
C VAL A 130 5.40 -4.63 4.80
N SER A 131 6.53 -4.00 4.49
CA SER A 131 6.67 -2.55 4.62
C SER A 131 6.06 -1.84 3.42
N PHE A 132 5.38 -0.72 3.67
CA PHE A 132 4.93 0.22 2.64
C PHE A 132 5.21 1.66 3.08
N THR A 133 5.14 2.62 2.16
CA THR A 133 5.45 4.02 2.46
C THR A 133 4.26 4.93 2.22
N VAL A 134 3.86 5.66 3.25
CA VAL A 134 2.91 6.77 3.16
C VAL A 134 3.67 8.03 2.77
N THR A 135 3.27 8.62 1.65
CA THR A 135 3.91 9.82 1.10
C THR A 135 2.95 11.00 1.11
N MET A 136 3.51 12.21 1.26
CA MET A 136 2.74 13.43 0.99
C MET A 136 2.48 13.55 -0.51
N PRO A 137 1.30 14.06 -0.92
CA PRO A 137 1.11 14.44 -2.31
C PRO A 137 2.19 15.46 -2.66
N SER A 138 3.02 15.15 -3.66
CA SER A 138 4.06 16.08 -4.11
C SER A 138 3.36 17.29 -4.75
N PRO A 139 3.50 18.52 -4.21
CA PRO A 139 2.98 19.70 -4.90
C PRO A 139 3.76 20.05 -6.17
N PHE A 140 4.83 19.29 -6.49
CA PHE A 140 5.75 19.53 -7.61
C PHE A 140 6.06 18.26 -8.41
N ALA A 141 5.07 17.38 -8.65
CA ALA A 141 5.23 16.46 -9.77
C ALA A 141 5.51 17.31 -11.03
N PRO A 142 6.66 17.15 -11.71
CA PRO A 142 6.88 17.84 -12.98
C PRO A 142 5.71 17.51 -13.90
N PRO A 143 5.19 18.47 -14.69
CA PRO A 143 4.21 18.12 -15.71
C PRO A 143 4.77 16.98 -16.56
N ASP A 144 3.94 15.98 -16.87
CA ASP A 144 4.35 14.87 -17.72
C ASP A 144 5.06 15.41 -18.96
N PRO A 145 6.22 14.82 -19.35
CA PRO A 145 6.84 15.22 -20.59
C PRO A 145 5.82 15.08 -21.72
N PRO A 146 5.75 16.06 -22.65
CA PRO A 146 4.82 15.98 -23.77
C PRO A 146 5.02 14.64 -24.49
N ALA A 147 3.91 13.99 -24.84
CA ALA A 147 3.95 12.73 -25.57
C ALA A 147 4.90 12.86 -26.77
N PRO A 148 5.73 11.83 -27.06
CA PRO A 148 6.58 11.85 -28.23
C PRO A 148 5.76 12.20 -29.47
N PRO A 149 6.30 13.00 -30.41
CA PRO A 149 5.66 13.19 -31.70
C PRO A 149 5.32 11.82 -32.29
N GLY A 150 4.07 11.65 -32.73
CA GLY A 150 3.65 10.41 -33.39
C GLY A 150 4.61 10.08 -34.54
N PRO A 151 4.78 8.78 -34.87
CA PRO A 151 5.63 8.39 -35.98
C PRO A 151 5.21 9.13 -37.26
N PRO A 152 6.16 9.56 -38.11
CA PRO A 152 5.81 10.18 -39.37
C PRO A 152 4.91 9.23 -40.18
N PRO A 153 3.92 9.76 -40.92
CA PRO A 153 3.12 8.93 -41.82
C PRO A 153 4.06 8.15 -42.73
N MET A 154 3.96 6.82 -42.71
CA MET A 154 4.78 5.95 -43.54
C MET A 154 4.64 6.38 -45.00
N THR A 155 5.75 6.78 -45.61
CA THR A 155 5.79 7.01 -47.06
C THR A 155 5.37 5.73 -47.78
N PRO A 156 4.54 5.81 -48.82
CA PRO A 156 4.17 4.64 -49.63
C PRO A 156 5.43 3.89 -50.07
N ALA A 157 5.42 2.56 -49.90
CA ALA A 157 6.52 1.72 -50.33
C ALA A 157 6.80 1.94 -51.82
N PRO A 158 8.08 2.07 -52.24
CA PRO A 158 8.40 2.13 -53.66
C PRO A 158 7.97 0.82 -54.35
N PRO A 159 7.56 0.88 -55.62
CA PRO A 159 7.21 -0.32 -56.38
C PRO A 159 8.40 -1.28 -56.39
N SER A 160 8.12 -2.56 -56.09
CA SER A 160 9.13 -3.62 -56.09
C SER A 160 9.91 -3.62 -57.41
N ALA A 161 11.24 -3.59 -57.31
CA ALA A 161 12.12 -3.67 -58.45
C ALA A 161 11.94 -5.05 -59.15
N PRO A 162 12.04 -5.10 -60.49
CA PRO A 162 11.98 -6.35 -61.23
C PRO A 162 13.14 -7.27 -60.80
N SER A 163 12.82 -8.54 -60.53
CA SER A 163 13.81 -9.57 -60.20
C SER A 163 14.87 -9.70 -61.30
N PRO A 164 16.16 -9.82 -60.95
CA PRO A 164 17.21 -10.05 -61.94
C PRO A 164 17.03 -11.42 -62.62
N PRO A 165 17.39 -11.54 -63.91
CA PRO A 165 17.39 -12.83 -64.60
C PRO A 165 18.39 -13.79 -63.95
N VAL A 166 17.94 -15.03 -63.74
CA VAL A 166 18.77 -16.14 -63.28
C VAL A 166 19.77 -16.46 -64.39
N CYS A 167 21.07 -16.23 -64.13
CA CYS A 167 22.13 -16.76 -64.99
C CYS A 167 22.37 -18.23 -64.62
N GLU A 168 21.82 -19.14 -65.42
CA GLU A 168 22.27 -20.53 -65.44
C GLU A 168 23.65 -20.58 -66.13
N CYS A 169 24.70 -20.82 -65.34
CA CYS A 169 25.98 -21.27 -65.86
C CYS A 169 25.92 -22.80 -65.99
N GLU A 170 25.62 -23.29 -67.19
CA GLU A 170 25.77 -24.71 -67.52
C GLU A 170 27.27 -25.00 -67.72
N TYR A 171 27.87 -25.71 -66.76
CA TYR A 171 29.18 -26.33 -66.89
C TYR A 171 29.00 -27.69 -67.56
N GLY A 172 29.64 -27.88 -68.71
CA GLY A 172 29.42 -29.01 -69.60
C GLY A 172 30.08 -30.34 -69.22
N VAL A 173 29.79 -31.33 -70.06
CA VAL A 173 30.65 -32.46 -70.44
C VAL A 173 30.41 -32.78 -71.91
#